data_AF-A0A3D3TH86-F1
#
_entry.id   AF-A0A3D3TH86-F1
#
_cell.length_a   1.000
_cell.length_b   1.000
_cell.length_c   1.000
_cell.angle_alpha   90.00
_cell.angle_beta   90.00
_cell.angle_gamma   90.00
#
_symmetry.space_group_name_H-M   'P 1'
#
loop_
_entity.id
_entity.type
_entity.pdbx_description
1 polymer ?
#
loop_
_entity_poly.entity_id
_entity_poly.type
_entity_poly.pdbx_seq_one_letter_code
_entity_poly.pdbx_strand_id
1 'polypeptide(L)'
;MKKYIVLISILLAGLFSSCDYNERNFEGLDEMDKPSGLVSLDYVVTDADISIIVAALRAEGKTETAEILNADKMFSEAAPASGLIPYVLSNKNRYPVVDIKSSAAVKYKYKSGRNETVSGLTGPGYKLGDSDYKLVWGDLFASALTPAKSPGEYLPKVLKAGVSSPAEGSFETVEYFYSEEEPVTTIVEGETLWTEKFDGQTKDTPISLTGWLNAKVAGNRTWDAKSFNNNFYAQMSSNGSKEVNDIWLITPRTDLSVINNPHLIFQVKIGYYNADC
;
A
#
# COMPACT_ATOMS: atom_id res chain seq x y z
N MET A 1 25.14 19.83 -95.03
CA MET A 1 24.31 19.83 -93.79
C MET A 1 25.13 20.07 -92.51
N LYS A 2 26.06 21.05 -92.47
CA LYS A 2 26.87 21.34 -91.26
C LYS A 2 27.12 22.83 -90.95
N LYS A 3 26.62 23.76 -91.78
CA LYS A 3 26.79 25.21 -91.57
C LYS A 3 25.50 25.96 -91.17
N TYR A 4 24.32 25.34 -91.32
CA TYR A 4 23.04 25.94 -90.98
C TYR A 4 22.49 25.54 -89.61
N ILE A 5 23.09 24.54 -88.95
CA ILE A 5 22.66 24.09 -87.61
C ILE A 5 23.12 25.08 -86.54
N VAL A 6 24.27 25.76 -86.74
CA VAL A 6 24.81 26.71 -85.74
C VAL A 6 24.06 28.05 -85.73
N LEU A 7 23.51 28.50 -86.87
CA LEU A 7 22.76 29.76 -86.93
C LEU A 7 21.33 29.66 -86.36
N ILE A 8 20.71 28.47 -86.40
CA ILE A 8 19.37 28.26 -85.83
C ILE A 8 19.43 28.15 -84.30
N SER A 9 20.55 27.69 -83.74
CA SER A 9 20.77 27.64 -82.29
C SER A 9 20.95 29.01 -81.63
N ILE A 10 21.38 30.02 -82.39
CA ILE A 10 21.58 31.39 -81.86
C ILE A 10 20.28 32.21 -81.93
N LEU A 11 19.38 31.92 -82.88
CA LEU A 11 18.07 32.59 -82.96
C LEU A 11 17.06 32.07 -81.94
N LEU A 12 17.19 30.81 -81.48
CA LEU A 12 16.28 30.21 -80.49
C LEU A 12 16.69 30.54 -79.03
N ALA A 13 17.94 30.96 -78.80
CA ALA A 13 18.41 31.40 -77.48
C ALA A 13 17.99 32.84 -77.14
N GLY A 14 17.55 33.65 -78.12
CA GLY A 14 17.04 35.00 -77.93
C GLY A 14 15.56 35.10 -77.50
N LEU A 15 14.82 33.98 -77.52
CA LEU A 15 13.41 33.94 -77.11
C LEU A 15 13.19 33.52 -75.65
N PHE A 16 14.27 33.22 -74.91
CA PHE A 16 14.23 32.90 -73.48
C PHE A 16 14.88 33.97 -72.58
N SER A 17 15.18 35.16 -73.11
CA SER A 17 15.46 36.34 -72.27
C SER A 17 14.17 37.02 -71.80
N SER A 18 13.17 36.23 -71.41
CA SER A 18 12.00 36.70 -70.64
C SER A 18 12.20 36.53 -69.13
N CYS A 19 13.38 36.07 -68.68
CA CYS A 19 13.81 36.25 -67.31
C CYS A 19 14.02 37.75 -67.08
N ASP A 20 13.06 38.41 -66.44
CA ASP A 20 13.00 39.83 -66.06
C ASP A 20 11.91 40.67 -66.80
N TYR A 21 10.80 40.04 -67.24
CA TYR A 21 9.59 40.83 -67.55
C TYR A 21 8.76 41.10 -66.29
N ASN A 22 8.72 40.14 -65.36
CA ASN A 22 7.92 40.25 -64.14
C ASN A 22 8.56 41.20 -63.10
N GLU A 23 9.88 41.14 -62.87
CA GLU A 23 10.55 42.00 -61.87
C GLU A 23 10.52 43.49 -62.27
N ARG A 24 10.63 43.83 -63.57
CA ARG A 24 10.59 45.23 -64.05
C ARG A 24 9.21 45.87 -64.21
N ASN A 25 8.16 45.09 -64.50
CA ASN A 25 6.83 45.64 -64.83
C ASN A 25 5.80 45.48 -63.71
N PHE A 26 6.11 44.68 -62.69
CA PHE A 26 5.22 44.40 -61.57
C PHE A 26 5.98 44.43 -60.25
N GLU A 27 6.54 45.59 -59.90
CA GLU A 27 7.08 45.82 -58.56
C GLU A 27 6.00 45.47 -57.51
N GLY A 28 6.31 44.48 -56.66
CA GLY A 28 5.41 43.98 -55.61
C GLY A 28 4.74 42.62 -55.88
N LEU A 29 4.79 42.05 -57.09
CA LEU A 29 4.23 40.70 -57.35
C LEU A 29 4.94 39.61 -56.52
N ASP A 30 6.27 39.70 -56.39
CA ASP A 30 7.06 38.79 -55.55
C ASP A 30 6.87 39.02 -54.04
N GLU A 31 6.27 40.15 -53.65
CA GLU A 31 5.89 40.45 -52.26
C GLU A 31 4.48 39.95 -51.94
N MET A 32 3.60 39.83 -52.94
CA MET A 32 2.24 39.26 -52.79
C MET A 32 2.25 37.75 -52.48
N ASP A 33 3.31 37.02 -52.86
CA ASP A 33 3.45 35.57 -52.63
C ASP A 33 4.19 35.22 -51.32
N LYS A 34 4.60 36.21 -50.53
CA LYS A 34 5.23 35.99 -49.22
C LYS A 34 4.17 36.10 -48.11
N PRO A 35 3.93 35.03 -47.32
CA PRO A 35 3.02 35.12 -46.18
C PRO A 35 3.51 36.20 -45.21
N SER A 36 2.69 37.24 -45.00
CA SER A 36 3.04 38.42 -44.22
C SER A 36 2.47 38.40 -42.80
N GLY A 37 1.54 37.48 -42.53
CA GLY A 37 0.88 37.26 -41.23
C GLY A 37 1.36 35.99 -40.52
N LEU A 38 2.67 35.71 -40.50
CA LEU A 38 3.23 34.63 -39.68
C LEU A 38 3.19 35.03 -38.20
N VAL A 39 2.34 34.36 -37.43
CA VAL A 39 2.14 34.67 -36.01
C VAL A 39 2.61 33.51 -35.15
N SER A 40 3.33 33.82 -34.07
CA SER A 40 3.59 32.91 -32.96
C SER A 40 2.60 33.22 -31.84
N LEU A 41 1.68 32.30 -31.57
CA LEU A 41 0.60 32.49 -30.60
C LEU A 41 0.88 31.72 -29.31
N ASP A 42 0.63 32.32 -28.15
CA ASP A 42 0.48 31.59 -26.89
C ASP A 42 -0.99 31.25 -26.67
N TYR A 43 -1.31 29.96 -26.52
CA TYR A 43 -2.69 29.49 -26.31
C TYR A 43 -2.81 28.68 -25.03
N VAL A 44 -3.84 28.97 -24.22
CA VAL A 44 -4.16 28.19 -23.02
C VAL A 44 -5.51 27.52 -23.25
N VAL A 45 -5.52 26.18 -23.21
CA VAL A 45 -6.75 25.41 -23.37
C VAL A 45 -7.66 25.60 -22.16
N THR A 46 -8.93 25.92 -22.42
CA THR A 46 -9.97 26.13 -21.39
C THR A 46 -10.99 24.99 -21.36
N ASP A 47 -11.82 24.92 -20.32
CA ASP A 47 -12.90 23.92 -20.22
C ASP A 47 -13.97 24.10 -21.33
N ALA A 48 -14.15 25.32 -21.83
CA ALA A 48 -15.00 25.59 -22.99
C ALA A 48 -14.43 24.96 -24.27
N ASP A 49 -13.11 25.02 -24.44
CA ASP A 49 -12.43 24.38 -25.57
C ASP A 49 -12.52 22.85 -25.48
N ILE A 50 -12.36 22.29 -24.28
CA ILE A 50 -12.61 20.86 -24.03
C ILE A 50 -14.03 20.48 -24.46
N SER A 51 -15.03 21.32 -24.17
CA SER A 51 -16.42 21.06 -24.56
C SER A 51 -16.62 21.05 -26.09
N ILE A 52 -15.89 21.91 -26.81
CA ILE A 52 -15.85 21.92 -28.29
C ILE A 52 -15.24 20.61 -28.81
N ILE A 53 -14.11 20.18 -28.25
CA ILE A 53 -13.43 18.94 -28.63
C ILE A 53 -14.36 17.74 -28.39
N VAL A 54 -15.00 17.66 -27.22
CA VAL A 54 -15.95 16.59 -26.86
C VAL A 54 -17.12 16.53 -27.85
N ALA A 55 -17.68 17.68 -28.24
CA ALA A 55 -18.76 17.73 -29.22
C ALA A 55 -18.31 17.21 -30.60
N ALA A 56 -17.12 17.61 -31.06
CA ALA A 56 -16.56 17.13 -32.32
C ALA A 56 -16.27 15.61 -32.30
N LEU A 57 -15.67 15.11 -31.22
CA LEU A 57 -15.42 13.67 -31.05
C LEU A 57 -16.70 12.84 -31.08
N ARG A 58 -17.77 13.31 -30.43
CA ARG A 58 -19.09 12.65 -30.47
C ARG A 58 -19.67 12.63 -31.87
N ALA A 59 -19.55 13.73 -32.62
CA ALA A 59 -20.02 13.79 -34.01
C ALA A 59 -19.26 12.82 -34.92
N GLU A 60 -17.99 12.53 -34.61
CA GLU A 60 -17.17 11.52 -35.29
C GLU A 60 -17.35 10.09 -34.76
N GLY A 61 -18.20 9.87 -33.75
CA GLY A 61 -18.41 8.55 -33.15
C GLY A 61 -17.28 8.09 -32.20
N LYS A 62 -16.33 8.96 -31.84
CA LYS A 62 -15.24 8.69 -30.89
C LYS A 62 -15.70 8.87 -29.44
N THR A 63 -16.77 8.16 -29.06
CA THR A 63 -17.50 8.38 -27.81
C THR A 63 -16.65 8.11 -26.57
N GLU A 64 -15.83 7.06 -26.57
CA GLU A 64 -14.98 6.69 -25.42
C GLU A 64 -13.97 7.79 -25.07
N THR A 65 -13.21 8.28 -26.05
CA THR A 65 -12.30 9.41 -25.86
C THR A 65 -13.03 10.67 -25.42
N ALA A 66 -14.24 10.91 -25.95
CA ALA A 66 -15.06 12.06 -25.58
C ALA A 66 -15.54 11.99 -24.13
N GLU A 67 -15.92 10.80 -23.65
CA GLU A 67 -16.34 10.59 -22.26
C GLU A 67 -15.20 10.80 -21.28
N ILE A 68 -14.02 10.22 -21.56
CA ILE A 68 -12.80 10.40 -20.74
C ILE A 68 -12.46 11.88 -20.63
N LEU A 69 -12.34 12.57 -21.77
CA LEU A 69 -11.97 13.99 -21.80
C LEU A 69 -13.04 14.86 -21.12
N ASN A 70 -14.32 14.53 -21.28
CA ASN A 70 -15.42 15.26 -20.67
C ASN A 70 -15.46 15.12 -19.14
N ALA A 71 -15.12 13.95 -18.62
CA ALA A 71 -15.08 13.68 -17.18
C ALA A 71 -13.85 14.32 -16.54
N ASP A 72 -12.66 14.12 -17.11
CA ASP A 72 -11.41 14.56 -16.51
C ASP A 72 -11.12 16.05 -16.70
N LYS A 73 -11.66 16.66 -17.77
CA LYS A 73 -11.33 18.03 -18.20
C LYS A 73 -9.82 18.27 -18.37
N MET A 74 -9.09 17.21 -18.69
CA MET A 74 -7.64 17.19 -18.90
C MET A 74 -7.31 16.19 -20.00
N PHE A 75 -6.28 16.48 -20.79
CA PHE A 75 -5.76 15.51 -21.76
C PHE A 75 -5.05 14.36 -21.04
N SER A 76 -4.94 13.22 -21.68
CA SER A 76 -4.31 12.02 -21.12
C SER A 76 -3.76 11.17 -22.26
N GLU A 77 -3.18 10.01 -21.94
CA GLU A 77 -2.77 9.04 -22.95
C GLU A 77 -3.97 8.52 -23.76
N ALA A 78 -5.10 8.27 -23.09
CA ALA A 78 -6.36 7.85 -23.72
C ALA A 78 -7.09 8.99 -24.46
N ALA A 79 -6.71 10.26 -24.22
CA ALA A 79 -7.23 11.44 -24.89
C ALA A 79 -6.07 12.40 -25.25
N PRO A 80 -5.26 12.07 -26.27
CA PRO A 80 -3.98 12.73 -26.51
C PRO A 80 -4.15 14.14 -27.07
N ALA A 81 -3.51 15.13 -26.42
CA ALA A 81 -3.59 16.54 -26.80
C ALA A 81 -3.19 16.81 -28.26
N SER A 82 -2.20 16.09 -28.79
CA SER A 82 -1.70 16.26 -30.17
C SER A 82 -2.77 16.04 -31.24
N GLY A 83 -3.67 15.06 -31.03
CA GLY A 83 -4.78 14.78 -31.95
C GLY A 83 -6.02 15.62 -31.69
N LEU A 84 -6.13 16.24 -30.50
CA LEU A 84 -7.36 16.87 -30.03
C LEU A 84 -7.32 18.40 -30.03
N ILE A 85 -6.17 19.02 -29.79
CA ILE A 85 -5.98 20.47 -29.90
C ILE A 85 -6.37 21.03 -31.28
N PRO A 86 -6.13 20.33 -32.41
CA PRO A 86 -6.53 20.82 -33.72
C PRO A 86 -8.02 21.17 -33.84
N TYR A 87 -8.94 20.47 -33.16
CA TYR A 87 -10.38 20.79 -33.19
C TYR A 87 -10.72 22.21 -32.75
N VAL A 88 -9.84 22.84 -31.97
CA VAL A 88 -10.02 24.19 -31.45
C VAL A 88 -9.22 25.20 -32.27
N LEU A 89 -7.97 24.87 -32.60
CA LEU A 89 -7.08 25.77 -33.32
C LEU A 89 -7.38 25.87 -34.82
N SER A 90 -7.95 24.83 -35.44
CA SER A 90 -8.37 24.85 -36.85
C SER A 90 -9.64 25.68 -37.08
N ASN A 91 -10.22 26.26 -36.02
CA ASN A 91 -11.39 27.11 -36.13
C ASN A 91 -10.99 28.45 -36.78
N LYS A 92 -11.20 28.53 -38.10
CA LYS A 92 -10.88 29.70 -38.93
C LYS A 92 -11.52 31.01 -38.46
N ASN A 93 -12.64 30.93 -37.72
CA ASN A 93 -13.31 32.12 -37.18
C ASN A 93 -12.57 32.74 -36.00
N ARG A 94 -11.72 31.98 -35.30
CA ARG A 94 -10.90 32.49 -34.18
C ARG A 94 -9.59 33.12 -34.66
N TYR A 95 -9.11 32.71 -35.83
CA TYR A 95 -7.81 33.11 -36.37
C TYR A 95 -7.90 33.51 -37.86
N PRO A 96 -8.69 34.55 -38.22
CA PRO A 96 -8.97 34.89 -39.61
C PRO A 96 -7.77 35.47 -40.38
N VAL A 97 -6.70 35.85 -39.69
CA VAL A 97 -5.53 36.57 -40.24
C VAL A 97 -4.23 35.77 -40.16
N VAL A 98 -4.32 34.47 -39.83
CA VAL A 98 -3.14 33.62 -39.56
C VAL A 98 -2.77 32.85 -40.82
N ASP A 99 -1.57 33.12 -41.34
CA ASP A 99 -1.07 32.50 -42.57
C ASP A 99 -0.53 31.07 -42.35
N ILE A 100 -0.48 30.31 -43.44
CA ILE A 100 0.15 28.98 -43.51
C ILE A 100 1.60 29.09 -43.01
N LYS A 101 2.02 28.17 -42.13
CA LYS A 101 3.30 28.13 -41.36
C LYS A 101 3.33 28.91 -40.04
N SER A 102 2.23 29.53 -39.61
CA SER A 102 2.13 30.04 -38.24
C SER A 102 2.19 28.92 -37.20
N SER A 103 2.66 29.25 -36.00
CA SER A 103 2.85 28.28 -34.91
C SER A 103 2.17 28.75 -33.63
N ALA A 104 1.69 27.82 -32.80
CA ALA A 104 1.14 28.12 -31.49
C ALA A 104 1.86 27.30 -30.41
N ALA A 105 2.31 27.99 -29.35
CA ALA A 105 2.72 27.36 -28.11
C ALA A 105 1.47 27.12 -27.25
N VAL A 106 1.13 25.85 -27.02
CA VAL A 106 -0.12 25.47 -26.35
C VAL A 106 0.15 24.96 -24.94
N LYS A 107 -0.50 25.57 -23.95
CA LYS A 107 -0.52 25.14 -22.56
C LYS A 107 -1.84 24.44 -22.26
N TYR A 108 -1.77 23.26 -21.66
CA TYR A 108 -2.93 22.46 -21.32
C TYR A 108 -2.71 21.67 -20.03
N LYS A 109 -3.82 21.26 -19.40
CA LYS A 109 -3.79 20.33 -18.26
C LYS A 109 -3.64 18.90 -18.78
N TYR A 110 -2.70 18.15 -18.22
CA TYR A 110 -2.47 16.75 -18.56
C TYR A 110 -2.60 15.88 -17.31
N LYS A 111 -3.47 14.88 -17.39
CA LYS A 111 -3.59 13.84 -16.38
C LYS A 111 -2.57 12.76 -16.72
N SER A 112 -1.42 12.80 -16.06
CA SER A 112 -0.49 11.68 -16.09
C SER A 112 -1.16 10.45 -15.50
N GLY A 113 -1.02 9.30 -16.16
CA GLY A 113 -1.43 8.03 -15.58
C GLY A 113 -0.76 7.85 -14.23
N ARG A 114 -1.46 7.25 -13.26
CA ARG A 114 -0.77 6.73 -12.07
C ARG A 114 0.16 5.61 -12.54
N ASN A 115 1.43 5.68 -12.14
CA ASN A 115 2.39 4.61 -12.40
C ASN A 115 1.78 3.25 -11.97
N GLU A 116 1.91 2.22 -12.80
CA GLU A 116 1.38 0.87 -12.54
C GLU A 116 1.79 0.35 -11.15
N THR A 117 3.03 0.65 -10.72
CA THR A 117 3.52 0.35 -9.36
C THR A 117 2.69 1.04 -8.28
N VAL A 118 2.37 2.32 -8.45
CA VAL A 118 1.60 3.09 -7.46
C VAL A 118 0.14 2.65 -7.43
N SER A 119 -0.42 2.28 -8.59
CA SER A 119 -1.77 1.71 -8.68
C SER A 119 -1.84 0.29 -8.09
N GLY A 120 -0.79 -0.52 -8.24
CA GLY A 120 -0.68 -1.86 -7.66
C GLY A 120 -0.51 -1.85 -6.14
N LEU A 121 -0.01 -0.75 -5.56
CA LEU A 121 0.12 -0.58 -4.11
C LEU A 121 -1.14 -0.04 -3.42
N THR A 122 -2.25 0.12 -4.16
CA THR A 122 -3.53 0.59 -3.60
C THR A 122 -4.41 -0.59 -3.17
N GLY A 123 -4.53 -0.84 -1.86
CA GLY A 123 -5.37 -1.90 -1.28
C GLY A 123 -5.11 -2.10 0.21
N PRO A 124 -5.89 -2.96 0.91
CA PRO A 124 -5.53 -3.38 2.26
C PRO A 124 -4.29 -4.27 2.19
N GLY A 125 -3.16 -3.80 2.72
CA GLY A 125 -1.91 -4.54 2.67
C GLY A 125 -1.93 -5.86 3.44
N TYR A 126 -0.98 -6.74 3.11
CA TYR A 126 -0.70 -7.95 3.86
C TYR A 126 -0.10 -7.61 5.23
N LYS A 127 -0.85 -7.83 6.30
CA LYS A 127 -0.40 -7.61 7.67
C LYS A 127 0.07 -8.92 8.29
N LEU A 128 1.33 -8.97 8.71
CA LEU A 128 1.89 -10.16 9.37
C LEU A 128 1.20 -10.39 10.72
N GLY A 129 0.70 -11.61 10.92
CA GLY A 129 0.15 -12.10 12.18
C GLY A 129 1.01 -13.17 12.82
N ASP A 130 0.54 -13.74 13.94
CA ASP A 130 1.27 -14.73 14.73
C ASP A 130 1.70 -15.96 13.91
N SER A 131 0.86 -16.41 12.97
CA SER A 131 1.18 -17.52 12.06
C SER A 131 2.35 -17.21 11.12
N ASP A 132 2.47 -15.98 10.66
CA ASP A 132 3.55 -15.55 9.78
C ASP A 132 4.87 -15.47 10.54
N TYR A 133 4.85 -14.89 11.74
CA TYR A 133 6.03 -14.85 12.59
C TYR A 133 6.46 -16.26 13.03
N LYS A 134 5.51 -17.16 13.29
CA LYS A 134 5.81 -18.57 13.53
C LYS A 134 6.50 -19.24 12.35
N LEU A 135 6.18 -18.86 11.11
CA LEU A 135 6.88 -19.35 9.92
C LEU A 135 8.34 -18.85 9.83
N VAL A 136 8.63 -17.68 10.40
CA VAL A 136 9.98 -17.09 10.44
C VAL A 136 10.83 -17.65 11.59
N TRP A 137 10.20 -17.81 12.76
CA TRP A 137 10.86 -18.07 14.05
C TRP A 137 10.69 -19.49 14.57
N GLY A 138 9.79 -20.29 14.00
CA GLY A 138 9.48 -21.63 14.48
C GLY A 138 8.81 -21.60 15.84
N ASP A 139 9.35 -22.35 16.80
CA ASP A 139 8.78 -22.44 18.16
C ASP A 139 9.13 -21.25 19.07
N LEU A 140 9.99 -20.34 18.61
CA LEU A 140 10.32 -19.13 19.35
C LEU A 140 9.16 -18.13 19.24
N PHE A 141 8.65 -17.67 20.40
CA PHE A 141 7.63 -16.64 20.49
C PHE A 141 8.22 -15.24 20.26
N ALA A 142 8.58 -14.94 19.01
CA ALA A 142 8.98 -13.61 18.57
C ALA A 142 7.93 -13.07 17.59
N SER A 143 7.49 -11.83 17.80
CA SER A 143 6.43 -11.16 17.02
C SER A 143 6.96 -10.02 16.14
N ALA A 144 8.26 -9.99 15.88
CA ALA A 144 8.92 -8.99 15.04
C ALA A 144 9.99 -9.63 14.16
N LEU A 145 10.28 -9.00 13.02
CA LEU A 145 11.49 -9.26 12.23
C LEU A 145 12.67 -8.52 12.86
N THR A 146 13.88 -9.05 12.64
CA THR A 146 15.12 -8.54 13.23
C THR A 146 16.24 -8.50 12.20
N PRO A 147 17.42 -7.93 12.49
CA PRO A 147 18.56 -8.00 11.58
C PRO A 147 18.90 -9.43 11.11
N ALA A 148 18.91 -10.42 12.00
CA ALA A 148 19.17 -11.83 11.66
C ALA A 148 18.01 -12.47 10.87
N LYS A 149 16.78 -12.04 11.10
CA LYS A 149 15.58 -12.45 10.36
C LYS A 149 15.05 -11.30 9.52
N SER A 150 15.88 -10.79 8.62
CA SER A 150 15.64 -9.53 7.93
C SER A 150 14.37 -9.51 7.07
N PRO A 151 13.70 -8.34 6.92
CA PRO A 151 12.57 -8.19 6.02
C PRO A 151 12.87 -8.58 4.58
N GLY A 152 14.04 -8.23 4.06
CA GLY A 152 14.44 -8.55 2.68
C GLY A 152 14.51 -10.05 2.40
N GLU A 153 14.90 -10.85 3.39
CA GLU A 153 15.02 -12.30 3.23
C GLU A 153 13.69 -13.03 3.54
N TYR A 154 12.97 -12.58 4.57
CA TYR A 154 11.84 -13.35 5.12
C TYR A 154 10.48 -12.89 4.63
N LEU A 155 10.27 -11.62 4.24
CA LEU A 155 9.00 -11.19 3.65
C LEU A 155 8.66 -11.98 2.37
N PRO A 156 9.60 -12.23 1.43
CA PRO A 156 9.28 -13.04 0.25
C PRO A 156 8.83 -14.47 0.60
N LYS A 157 9.38 -15.05 1.68
CA LYS A 157 9.01 -16.42 2.14
C LYS A 157 7.60 -16.43 2.75
N VAL A 158 7.30 -15.42 3.57
CA VAL A 158 5.97 -15.22 4.16
C VAL A 158 4.93 -14.99 3.07
N LEU A 159 5.18 -14.07 2.14
CA LEU A 159 4.25 -13.76 1.05
C LEU A 159 4.02 -14.97 0.14
N LYS A 160 5.05 -15.77 -0.15
CA LYS A 160 4.89 -17.01 -0.93
C LYS A 160 3.97 -18.02 -0.26
N ALA A 161 3.93 -18.05 1.08
CA ALA A 161 3.07 -18.93 1.85
C ALA A 161 1.66 -18.36 2.05
N GLY A 162 1.54 -17.04 2.27
CA GLY A 162 0.29 -16.36 2.63
C GLY A 162 -0.52 -15.83 1.45
N VAL A 163 0.10 -15.55 0.30
CA VAL A 163 -0.57 -15.03 -0.89
C VAL A 163 -0.79 -16.16 -1.90
N SER A 164 -2.05 -16.53 -2.10
CA SER A 164 -2.43 -17.58 -3.06
C SER A 164 -2.45 -17.05 -4.50
N SER A 165 -1.72 -17.72 -5.41
CA SER A 165 -1.74 -17.49 -6.85
C SER A 165 -1.57 -16.02 -7.29
N PRO A 166 -0.46 -15.35 -6.91
CA PRO A 166 -0.21 -13.99 -7.36
C PRO A 166 -0.04 -13.95 -8.89
N ALA A 167 -0.65 -12.95 -9.53
CA ALA A 167 -0.40 -12.67 -10.94
C ALA A 167 1.00 -12.05 -11.12
N GLU A 168 1.65 -12.35 -12.24
CA GLU A 168 2.93 -11.71 -12.59
C GLU A 168 2.73 -10.18 -12.67
N GLY A 169 3.67 -9.42 -12.08
CA GLY A 169 3.57 -7.96 -12.00
C GLY A 169 2.68 -7.41 -10.88
N SER A 170 2.11 -8.26 -10.02
CA SER A 170 1.38 -7.81 -8.83
C SER A 170 2.31 -7.19 -7.78
N PHE A 171 1.83 -6.14 -7.12
CA PHE A 171 2.47 -5.50 -5.98
C PHE A 171 1.60 -5.72 -4.75
N GLU A 172 2.24 -5.88 -3.59
CA GLU A 172 1.56 -6.04 -2.30
C GLU A 172 2.24 -5.14 -1.27
N THR A 173 1.45 -4.44 -0.46
CA THR A 173 1.99 -3.66 0.66
C THR A 173 2.07 -4.56 1.87
N VAL A 174 3.14 -4.45 2.66
CA VAL A 174 3.34 -5.35 3.81
C VAL A 174 3.52 -4.56 5.10
N GLU A 175 2.69 -4.87 6.10
CA GLU A 175 2.80 -4.33 7.45
C GLU A 175 3.40 -5.40 8.38
N TYR A 176 4.48 -5.04 9.08
CA TYR A 176 5.20 -5.93 10.00
C TYR A 176 5.80 -5.13 11.16
N PHE A 177 6.08 -5.81 12.27
CA PHE A 177 6.85 -5.30 13.37
C PHE A 177 8.32 -5.58 13.14
N TYR A 178 9.16 -4.61 13.50
CA TYR A 178 10.61 -4.70 13.40
C TYR A 178 11.25 -4.36 14.75
N SER A 179 12.24 -5.14 15.16
CA SER A 179 13.07 -4.92 16.34
C SER A 179 14.53 -4.84 15.91
N GLU A 180 15.25 -3.83 16.41
CA GLU A 180 16.70 -3.74 16.22
C GLU A 180 17.46 -4.76 17.07
N GLU A 181 16.82 -5.23 18.15
CA GLU A 181 17.35 -6.24 19.07
C GLU A 181 16.88 -7.64 18.65
N GLU A 182 17.78 -8.61 18.75
CA GLU A 182 17.44 -10.02 18.53
C GLU A 182 16.63 -10.58 19.71
N PRO A 183 15.70 -11.52 19.47
CA PRO A 183 14.98 -12.15 20.56
C PRO A 183 15.97 -12.89 21.45
N VAL A 184 15.84 -12.67 22.75
CA VAL A 184 16.65 -13.34 23.76
C VAL A 184 16.27 -14.82 23.79
N THR A 185 17.13 -15.67 23.24
CA THR A 185 16.91 -17.14 23.17
C THR A 185 17.42 -17.86 24.42
N THR A 186 18.00 -17.15 25.39
CA THR A 186 18.36 -17.77 26.66
C THR A 186 17.08 -18.15 27.38
N ILE A 187 16.92 -19.43 27.68
CA ILE A 187 16.03 -19.87 28.74
C ILE A 187 16.45 -19.05 29.97
N VAL A 188 15.61 -18.13 30.42
CA VAL A 188 15.75 -17.58 31.76
C VAL A 188 15.39 -18.76 32.65
N GLU A 189 16.37 -19.56 33.07
CA GLU A 189 16.22 -20.37 34.26
C GLU A 189 15.97 -19.37 35.39
N GLY A 190 14.69 -19.02 35.58
CA GLY A 190 14.29 -18.22 36.73
C GLY A 190 14.74 -18.99 37.95
N GLU A 191 15.51 -18.35 38.83
CA GLU A 191 15.82 -18.93 40.11
C GLU A 191 14.49 -19.23 40.81
N THR A 192 14.22 -20.51 41.05
CA THR A 192 13.03 -20.92 41.79
C THR A 192 13.27 -20.61 43.26
N LEU A 193 12.65 -19.53 43.75
CA LEU A 193 12.76 -19.14 45.16
C LEU A 193 12.30 -20.26 46.09
N TRP A 194 11.15 -20.84 45.77
CA TRP A 194 10.60 -22.02 46.44
C TRP A 194 9.47 -22.62 45.60
N THR A 195 9.08 -23.84 45.92
CA THR A 195 7.94 -24.54 45.31
C THR A 195 7.21 -25.32 46.40
N GLU A 196 5.88 -25.30 46.37
CA GLU A 196 5.03 -26.12 47.23
C GLU A 196 4.30 -27.17 46.40
N LYS A 197 4.35 -28.42 46.85
CA LYS A 197 3.71 -29.58 46.22
C LYS A 197 2.60 -30.20 47.07
N PHE A 198 2.42 -29.70 48.29
CA PHE A 198 1.53 -30.22 49.33
C PHE A 198 1.86 -31.66 49.76
N ASP A 199 3.04 -32.16 49.43
CA ASP A 199 3.49 -33.50 49.78
C ASP A 199 3.58 -33.66 51.31
N GLY A 200 3.18 -34.84 51.80
CA GLY A 200 3.21 -35.15 53.24
C GLY A 200 2.06 -34.55 54.05
N GLN A 201 1.12 -33.83 53.42
CA GLN A 201 -0.13 -33.44 54.08
C GLN A 201 -1.03 -34.67 54.33
N THR A 202 -1.93 -34.56 55.30
CA THR A 202 -2.92 -35.62 55.56
C THR A 202 -4.12 -35.43 54.64
N LYS A 203 -4.43 -36.43 53.82
CA LYS A 203 -5.58 -36.41 52.91
C LYS A 203 -6.89 -36.11 53.66
N ASP A 204 -7.75 -35.31 53.05
CA ASP A 204 -9.08 -34.95 53.55
C ASP A 204 -9.05 -34.14 54.85
N THR A 205 -7.95 -33.42 55.09
CA THR A 205 -7.81 -32.49 56.22
C THR A 205 -7.44 -31.08 55.74
N PRO A 206 -7.76 -30.02 56.50
CA PRO A 206 -7.35 -28.67 56.16
C PRO A 206 -5.83 -28.57 56.02
N ILE A 207 -5.37 -27.86 54.98
CA ILE A 207 -3.93 -27.63 54.78
C ILE A 207 -3.37 -26.90 56.00
N SER A 208 -2.30 -27.47 56.56
CA SER A 208 -1.57 -26.92 57.69
C SER A 208 -0.07 -27.04 57.40
N LEU A 209 0.44 -26.01 56.73
CA LEU A 209 1.85 -25.87 56.38
C LEU A 209 2.45 -24.73 57.19
N THR A 210 3.71 -24.87 57.60
CA THR A 210 4.41 -23.84 58.38
C THR A 210 4.45 -22.53 57.60
N GLY A 211 3.97 -21.44 58.22
CA GLY A 211 3.96 -20.10 57.63
C GLY A 211 2.83 -19.83 56.63
N TRP A 212 2.05 -20.84 56.25
CA TRP A 212 0.84 -20.65 55.44
C TRP A 212 -0.35 -20.29 56.31
N LEU A 213 -1.27 -19.50 55.76
CA LEU A 213 -2.54 -19.16 56.40
C LEU A 213 -3.70 -19.67 55.54
N ASN A 214 -4.50 -20.58 56.12
CA ASN A 214 -5.75 -21.06 55.54
C ASN A 214 -6.91 -20.32 56.21
N ALA A 215 -7.28 -19.18 55.64
CA ALA A 215 -8.22 -18.24 56.24
C ALA A 215 -9.64 -18.44 55.72
N LYS A 216 -10.59 -18.51 56.64
CA LYS A 216 -12.04 -18.52 56.36
C LYS A 216 -12.58 -17.11 56.57
N VAL A 217 -12.75 -16.37 55.48
CA VAL A 217 -13.31 -15.01 55.52
C VAL A 217 -14.84 -15.06 55.63
N ALA A 218 -15.47 -16.00 54.91
CA ALA A 218 -16.89 -16.31 55.03
C ALA A 218 -17.17 -17.81 54.77
N GLY A 219 -18.20 -18.35 55.43
CA GLY A 219 -18.58 -19.76 55.34
C GLY A 219 -17.74 -20.69 56.22
N ASN A 220 -17.97 -22.00 56.08
CA ASN A 220 -17.36 -23.03 56.92
C ASN A 220 -16.43 -23.99 56.17
N ARG A 221 -16.16 -23.74 54.88
CA ARG A 221 -15.20 -24.53 54.08
C ARG A 221 -13.76 -24.10 54.34
N THR A 222 -12.80 -24.93 53.92
CA THR A 222 -11.36 -24.69 53.98
C THR A 222 -10.71 -25.15 52.68
N TRP A 223 -9.46 -24.74 52.46
CA TRP A 223 -8.59 -25.44 51.52
C TRP A 223 -8.10 -26.73 52.18
N ASP A 224 -8.53 -27.87 51.64
CA ASP A 224 -8.17 -29.19 52.17
C ASP A 224 -7.10 -29.83 51.30
N ALA A 225 -6.21 -30.60 51.92
CA ALA A 225 -5.28 -31.45 51.20
C ALA A 225 -6.05 -32.64 50.62
N LYS A 226 -5.90 -32.85 49.31
CA LYS A 226 -6.42 -34.02 48.59
C LYS A 226 -5.27 -34.75 47.95
N SER A 227 -5.48 -36.02 47.64
CA SER A 227 -4.47 -36.87 47.01
C SER A 227 -5.11 -37.76 45.95
N PHE A 228 -4.50 -37.82 44.77
CA PHE A 228 -4.87 -38.74 43.69
C PHE A 228 -3.60 -39.24 43.00
N ASN A 229 -3.48 -40.56 42.79
CA ASN A 229 -2.29 -41.19 42.18
C ASN A 229 -0.95 -40.69 42.76
N ASN A 230 -0.84 -40.65 44.10
CA ASN A 230 0.32 -40.16 44.83
C ASN A 230 0.69 -38.67 44.60
N ASN A 231 -0.18 -37.88 43.97
CA ASN A 231 -0.03 -36.43 43.89
C ASN A 231 -0.91 -35.75 44.93
N PHE A 232 -0.32 -34.97 45.83
CA PHE A 232 -1.06 -34.12 46.77
C PHE A 232 -1.35 -32.76 46.15
N TYR A 233 -2.49 -32.18 46.53
CA TYR A 233 -2.91 -30.86 46.03
C TYR A 233 -3.89 -30.20 46.98
N ALA A 234 -3.96 -28.87 46.91
CA ALA A 234 -4.97 -28.08 47.58
C ALA A 234 -6.29 -28.10 46.81
N GLN A 235 -7.40 -28.36 47.50
CA GLN A 235 -8.73 -28.29 46.91
C GLN A 235 -9.70 -27.55 47.83
N MET A 236 -10.47 -26.63 47.26
CA MET A 236 -11.66 -26.07 47.88
C MET A 236 -12.90 -26.45 47.04
N SER A 237 -14.01 -26.74 47.70
CA SER A 237 -15.29 -27.00 47.04
C SER A 237 -16.45 -26.43 47.85
N SER A 238 -17.22 -25.55 47.22
CA SER A 238 -18.48 -25.02 47.77
C SER A 238 -19.66 -25.99 47.59
N ASN A 239 -19.47 -27.13 46.92
CA ASN A 239 -20.55 -28.11 46.71
C ASN A 239 -21.21 -28.52 48.03
N GLY A 240 -22.54 -28.50 48.06
CA GLY A 240 -23.34 -28.87 49.24
C GLY A 240 -23.16 -27.99 50.48
N SER A 241 -22.45 -26.86 50.40
CA SER A 241 -22.22 -25.95 51.54
C SER A 241 -23.45 -25.14 51.95
N LYS A 242 -24.33 -24.81 50.99
CA LYS A 242 -25.52 -23.96 51.17
C LYS A 242 -25.23 -22.55 51.70
N GLU A 243 -23.99 -22.10 51.64
CA GLU A 243 -23.54 -20.80 52.13
C GLU A 243 -22.54 -20.15 51.16
N VAL A 244 -22.39 -18.82 51.26
CA VAL A 244 -21.34 -18.10 50.55
C VAL A 244 -20.01 -18.42 51.21
N ASN A 245 -19.04 -18.81 50.39
CA ASN A 245 -17.74 -19.30 50.81
C ASN A 245 -16.66 -18.37 50.27
N ASP A 246 -15.95 -17.69 51.16
CA ASP A 246 -14.79 -16.85 50.87
C ASP A 246 -13.61 -17.37 51.69
N ILE A 247 -12.69 -18.10 51.03
CA ILE A 247 -11.61 -18.84 51.68
C ILE A 247 -10.30 -18.58 50.95
N TRP A 248 -9.29 -18.19 51.71
CA TRP A 248 -7.99 -17.79 51.21
C TRP A 248 -6.94 -18.80 51.67
N LEU A 249 -6.04 -19.17 50.76
CA LEU A 249 -4.83 -19.91 51.08
C LEU A 249 -3.63 -19.00 50.78
N ILE A 250 -3.00 -18.51 51.83
CA ILE A 250 -1.98 -17.46 51.75
C ILE A 250 -0.62 -18.08 52.05
N THR A 251 0.33 -17.83 51.16
CA THR A 251 1.71 -18.33 51.27
C THR A 251 2.47 -17.62 52.40
N PRO A 252 3.61 -18.17 52.85
CA PRO A 252 4.55 -17.44 53.68
C PRO A 252 5.03 -16.16 52.98
N ARG A 253 5.47 -15.18 53.77
CA ARG A 253 6.08 -13.96 53.25
C ARG A 253 7.33 -14.32 52.42
N THR A 254 7.33 -13.86 51.17
CA THR A 254 8.49 -13.96 50.27
C THR A 254 8.99 -12.55 49.98
N ASP A 255 10.29 -12.32 50.10
CA ASP A 255 10.89 -11.04 49.73
C ASP A 255 11.14 -11.00 48.22
N LEU A 256 10.43 -10.11 47.53
CA LEU A 256 10.54 -9.92 46.09
C LEU A 256 11.35 -8.66 45.73
N SER A 257 11.84 -7.90 46.71
CA SER A 257 12.47 -6.59 46.49
C SER A 257 13.79 -6.67 45.70
N VAL A 258 14.44 -7.83 45.73
CA VAL A 258 15.69 -8.12 45.02
C VAL A 258 15.49 -8.84 43.69
N ILE A 259 14.24 -9.12 43.32
CA ILE A 259 13.91 -9.98 42.18
C ILE A 259 13.41 -9.13 41.03
N ASN A 260 14.13 -9.17 39.92
CA ASN A 260 13.69 -8.52 38.70
C ASN A 260 12.61 -9.40 38.03
N ASN A 261 11.41 -8.84 37.82
CA ASN A 261 10.28 -9.49 37.16
C ASN A 261 9.83 -10.83 37.82
N PRO A 262 9.31 -10.82 39.07
CA PRO A 262 8.89 -12.04 39.76
C PRO A 262 7.62 -12.65 39.14
N HIS A 263 7.59 -13.98 39.01
CA HIS A 263 6.44 -14.74 38.47
C HIS A 263 5.90 -15.74 39.51
N LEU A 264 4.58 -15.93 39.52
CA LEU A 264 3.91 -17.01 40.24
C LEU A 264 3.31 -17.98 39.23
N ILE A 265 3.70 -19.26 39.31
CA ILE A 265 3.22 -20.32 38.42
C ILE A 265 2.57 -21.39 39.28
N PHE A 266 1.36 -21.79 38.92
CA PHE A 266 0.64 -22.88 39.58
C PHE A 266 -0.17 -23.68 38.56
N GLN A 267 -0.42 -24.95 38.88
CA GLN A 267 -1.33 -25.80 38.11
C GLN A 267 -2.72 -25.73 38.74
N VAL A 268 -3.74 -25.59 37.89
CA VAL A 268 -5.15 -25.55 38.33
C VAL A 268 -5.96 -26.58 37.57
N LYS A 269 -6.86 -27.25 38.28
CA LYS A 269 -7.90 -28.09 37.70
C LYS A 269 -9.24 -27.70 38.28
N ILE A 270 -10.17 -27.33 37.41
CA ILE A 270 -11.53 -27.00 37.79
C ILE A 270 -12.40 -28.23 37.52
N GLY A 271 -13.15 -28.66 38.54
CA GLY A 271 -14.08 -29.79 38.44
C GLY A 271 -15.51 -29.35 38.74
N TYR A 272 -16.48 -29.88 37.98
CA TYR A 272 -17.92 -29.66 38.19
C TYR A 272 -18.29 -28.16 38.36
N TYR A 273 -17.78 -27.31 37.48
CA TYR A 273 -18.12 -25.89 37.46
C TYR A 273 -19.53 -25.70 36.92
N ASN A 274 -20.46 -25.29 37.80
CA ASN A 274 -21.88 -25.07 37.47
C ASN A 274 -22.32 -23.62 37.78
N ALA A 275 -21.39 -22.68 37.84
CA ALA A 275 -21.71 -21.28 38.13
C ALA A 275 -21.93 -20.50 36.83
N ASP A 276 -23.12 -19.92 36.68
CA ASP A 276 -23.36 -18.82 35.74
C ASP A 276 -22.80 -17.53 36.36
N CYS A 277 -22.06 -16.76 35.56
CA CYS A 277 -21.52 -15.47 35.94
C CYS A 277 -22.62 -14.42 36.14
#